data_AF-A0A5F1I4K2-F1
#
_entry.id   AF-A0A5F1I4K2-F1
#
_cell.length_a   1.000
_cell.length_b   1.000
_cell.length_c   1.000
_cell.angle_alpha   90.00
_cell.angle_beta   90.00
_cell.angle_gamma   90.00
#
_symmetry.space_group_name_H-M   'P 1'
#
loop_
_entity.id
_entity.type
_entity.pdbx_description
1 polymer ?
#
loop_
_entity_poly.entity_id
_entity_poly.type
_entity_poly.pdbx_seq_one_letter_code
_entity_poly.pdbx_strand_id
1 'polypeptide(L)'
;MNNFIKKFIAIEDCFNEGTRNFIELVQCNGITWSNYELQEIALNQYYYHVRSLLLEYEPDLMFLLCSNDSEYRRVSLKLIKDGLLDLSSSDLYLEKLINISIIGNDEEKILSRNIIISRGWLLARHELVEDIISSFYKNGLDYYLYKDIGEFLYVIRNNTLLNMHVTLGIHSQDKDIVELANELKMNLVGR
;
A
#
# COMPACT_ATOMS: atom_id res chain seq x y z
N MET A 1 5.26 -2.47 22.69
CA MET A 1 4.48 -2.17 21.48
C MET A 1 3.55 -0.96 21.61
N ASN A 2 2.58 -0.94 22.54
CA ASN A 2 1.57 0.13 22.59
C ASN A 2 2.18 1.55 22.71
N ASN A 3 3.25 1.73 23.50
CA ASN A 3 3.95 3.02 23.60
C ASN A 3 4.68 3.43 22.30
N PHE A 4 5.18 2.47 21.52
CA PHE A 4 5.79 2.75 20.22
C PHE A 4 4.75 3.29 19.24
N ILE A 5 3.62 2.60 19.10
CA ILE A 5 2.51 3.00 18.22
C ILE A 5 2.02 4.41 18.58
N LYS A 6 1.75 4.67 19.87
CA LYS A 6 1.32 6.00 20.35
C LYS A 6 2.34 7.10 20.05
N LYS A 7 3.64 6.84 20.27
CA LYS A 7 4.69 7.81 19.98
C LYS A 7 4.83 8.07 18.48
N PHE A 8 4.73 7.02 17.66
CA PHE A 8 4.77 7.16 16.20
C PHE A 8 3.61 8.05 15.72
N ILE A 9 2.38 7.76 16.17
CA ILE A 9 1.19 8.54 15.81
C ILE A 9 1.34 10.00 16.24
N ALA A 10 1.87 10.28 17.44
CA ALA A 10 2.10 11.66 17.88
C ALA A 10 3.10 12.42 16.99
N ILE A 11 4.17 11.75 16.52
CA ILE A 11 5.13 12.32 15.56
C ILE A 11 4.44 12.61 14.22
N GLU A 12 3.63 11.65 13.74
CA GLU A 12 2.89 11.77 12.49
C GLU A 12 1.84 12.90 12.54
N ASP A 13 1.07 12.99 13.62
CA ASP A 13 0.06 14.03 13.82
C ASP A 13 0.67 15.43 13.82
N CYS A 14 1.81 15.59 14.49
CA CYS A 14 2.54 16.86 14.50
C CYS A 14 3.01 17.26 13.09
N PHE A 15 3.57 16.32 12.33
CA PHE A 15 3.98 16.57 10.94
C PHE A 15 2.79 16.88 10.03
N ASN A 16 1.68 16.15 10.19
CA ASN A 16 0.45 16.36 9.42
C ASN A 16 -0.18 17.73 9.70
N GLU A 17 -0.20 18.17 10.95
CA GLU A 17 -0.67 19.50 11.33
C GLU A 17 0.20 20.59 10.70
N GLY A 18 1.53 20.47 10.80
CA GLY A 18 2.46 21.39 10.13
C GLY A 18 2.25 21.43 8.61
N THR A 19 2.03 20.28 7.98
CA THR A 19 1.78 20.18 6.54
C THR A 19 0.45 20.83 6.13
N ARG A 20 -0.62 20.69 6.93
CA ARG A 20 -1.90 21.39 6.67
C ARG A 20 -1.73 22.90 6.75
N ASN A 21 -1.05 23.39 7.78
CA ASN A 21 -0.75 24.82 7.94
C ASN A 21 0.07 25.36 6.75
N PHE A 22 1.04 24.59 6.27
CA PHE A 22 1.82 24.93 5.07
C PHE A 22 0.93 25.01 3.82
N ILE A 23 0.04 24.02 3.60
CA ILE A 23 -0.87 24.01 2.44
C ILE A 23 -1.81 25.23 2.47
N GLU A 24 -2.41 25.53 3.62
CA GLU A 24 -3.28 26.70 3.79
C GLU A 24 -2.55 28.01 3.47
N LEU A 25 -1.30 28.14 3.94
CA LEU A 25 -0.48 29.30 3.68
C LEU A 25 -0.14 29.45 2.19
N VAL A 26 0.19 28.35 1.51
CA VAL A 26 0.45 28.33 0.06
C VAL A 26 -0.81 28.66 -0.74
N GLN A 27 -1.98 28.18 -0.34
CA GLN A 27 -3.24 28.48 -1.00
C GLN A 27 -3.61 29.97 -0.91
N CYS A 28 -3.35 30.61 0.24
CA CYS A 28 -3.67 32.02 0.45
C CYS A 28 -2.65 32.97 -0.18
N ASN A 29 -1.36 32.66 -0.08
CA ASN A 29 -0.28 33.61 -0.37
C ASN A 29 0.64 33.19 -1.52
N GLY A 30 0.40 32.03 -2.13
CA GLY A 30 1.32 31.41 -3.08
C GLY A 30 2.52 30.75 -2.40
N ILE A 31 3.32 30.03 -3.19
CA ILE A 31 4.53 29.39 -2.69
C ILE A 31 5.71 30.37 -2.73
N THR A 32 6.34 30.57 -1.58
CA THR A 32 7.60 31.31 -1.48
C THR A 32 8.74 30.36 -1.13
N TRP A 33 9.97 30.77 -1.43
CA TRP A 33 11.15 29.98 -1.09
C TRP A 33 11.24 29.68 0.41
N SER A 34 11.00 30.68 1.27
CA SER A 34 11.03 30.50 2.72
C SER A 34 9.97 29.52 3.22
N ASN A 35 8.78 29.48 2.60
CA ASN A 35 7.77 28.49 2.96
C ASN A 35 8.23 27.06 2.62
N TYR A 36 8.90 26.89 1.47
CA TYR A 36 9.45 25.60 1.07
C TYR A 36 10.57 25.13 2.03
N GLU A 37 11.51 26.01 2.39
CA GLU A 37 12.58 25.69 3.35
C GLU A 37 12.02 25.25 4.71
N LEU A 38 10.97 25.93 5.21
CA LEU A 38 10.31 25.54 6.46
C LEU A 38 9.67 24.15 6.36
N GLN A 39 9.04 23.84 5.23
CA GLN A 39 8.44 22.51 5.02
C GLN A 39 9.52 21.41 4.89
N GLU A 40 10.66 21.72 4.26
CA GLU A 40 11.80 20.80 4.20
C GLU A 40 12.38 20.51 5.60
N ILE A 41 12.52 21.55 6.44
CA ILE A 41 12.96 21.39 7.84
C ILE A 41 11.97 20.51 8.61
N ALA A 42 10.67 20.74 8.47
CA ALA A 42 9.64 19.94 9.13
C ALA A 42 9.69 18.46 8.70
N LEU A 43 9.88 18.21 7.40
CA LEU A 43 10.05 16.86 6.86
C LEU A 43 11.30 16.17 7.42
N ASN A 44 12.42 16.88 7.49
CA ASN A 44 13.66 16.35 8.05
C ASN A 44 13.54 16.03 9.55
N GLN A 45 12.84 16.88 10.30
CA GLN A 45 12.55 16.62 11.71
C GLN A 45 11.67 15.38 11.90
N TYR A 46 10.63 15.22 11.07
CA TYR A 46 9.80 14.02 11.05
C TYR A 46 10.67 12.76 10.89
N TYR A 47 11.51 12.69 9.84
CA TYR A 47 12.36 11.53 9.61
C TYR A 47 13.36 11.29 10.75
N TYR A 48 13.92 12.35 11.33
CA TYR A 48 14.80 12.23 12.48
C TYR A 48 14.09 11.61 13.69
N HIS A 49 12.89 12.10 14.01
CA HIS A 49 12.11 11.59 15.14
C HIS A 49 11.69 10.13 14.93
N VAL A 50 11.22 9.78 13.73
CA VAL A 50 10.87 8.38 13.40
C VAL A 50 12.10 7.49 13.50
N ARG A 51 13.25 7.89 12.97
CA ARG A 51 14.49 7.11 13.07
C ARG A 51 14.93 6.92 14.52
N SER A 52 14.88 7.98 15.34
CA SER A 52 15.19 7.88 16.77
C SER A 52 14.24 6.92 17.47
N LEU A 53 12.96 6.92 17.10
CA LEU A 53 11.96 6.01 17.66
C LEU A 53 12.25 4.55 17.28
N LEU A 54 12.64 4.29 16.02
CA LEU A 54 13.03 2.94 15.59
C LEU A 54 14.24 2.41 16.35
N LEU A 55 15.23 3.27 16.63
CA LEU A 55 16.40 2.92 17.44
C LEU A 55 16.06 2.70 18.92
N GLU A 56 15.12 3.46 19.48
CA GLU A 56 14.71 3.32 20.89
C GLU A 56 13.94 2.01 21.13
N TYR A 57 13.08 1.61 20.18
CA TYR A 57 12.13 0.51 20.37
C TYR A 57 12.45 -0.78 19.61
N GLU A 58 13.28 -0.73 18.58
CA GLU A 58 13.64 -1.85 17.71
C GLU A 58 12.42 -2.71 17.32
N PRO A 59 11.38 -2.13 16.69
CA PRO A 59 10.13 -2.84 16.45
C PRO A 59 10.29 -3.97 15.42
N ASP A 60 9.67 -5.12 15.69
CA ASP A 60 9.50 -6.17 14.69
C ASP A 60 8.37 -5.78 13.72
N LEU A 61 8.75 -5.29 12.54
CA LEU A 61 7.78 -4.85 11.53
C LEU A 61 6.92 -5.98 10.97
N MET A 62 7.43 -7.22 10.92
CA MET A 62 6.66 -8.36 10.44
C MET A 62 5.56 -8.70 11.44
N PHE A 63 5.92 -8.68 12.73
CA PHE A 63 4.94 -8.84 13.81
C PHE A 63 3.85 -7.76 13.72
N LEU A 64 4.22 -6.49 13.54
CA LEU A 64 3.26 -5.40 13.40
C LEU A 64 2.37 -5.55 12.17
N LEU A 65 2.95 -5.94 11.03
CA LEU A 65 2.24 -6.16 9.76
C LEU A 65 1.26 -7.33 9.83
N CYS A 66 1.55 -8.34 10.65
CA CYS A 66 0.69 -9.50 10.90
C CYS A 66 -0.27 -9.32 12.09
N SER A 67 -0.30 -8.15 12.73
CA SER A 67 -1.17 -7.89 13.86
C SER A 67 -2.65 -7.95 13.44
N ASN A 68 -3.52 -8.40 14.36
CA ASN A 68 -4.97 -8.31 14.18
C ASN A 68 -5.48 -6.86 14.28
N ASP A 69 -4.68 -5.96 14.88
CA ASP A 69 -4.99 -4.55 15.01
C ASP A 69 -4.59 -3.77 13.75
N SER A 70 -5.58 -3.12 13.12
CA SER A 70 -5.40 -2.29 11.91
C SER A 70 -4.43 -1.13 12.16
N GLU A 71 -4.41 -0.53 13.34
CA GLU A 71 -3.48 0.56 13.66
C GLU A 71 -2.03 0.08 13.58
N TYR A 72 -1.75 -1.11 14.09
CA TYR A 72 -0.41 -1.69 14.11
C TYR A 72 0.07 -2.00 12.68
N ARG A 73 -0.82 -2.59 11.86
CA ARG A 73 -0.51 -2.87 10.46
C ARG A 73 -0.25 -1.58 9.67
N ARG A 74 -1.07 -0.55 9.86
CA ARG A 74 -0.87 0.76 9.21
C ARG A 74 0.44 1.42 9.61
N VAL A 75 0.80 1.41 10.89
CA VAL A 75 2.12 1.94 11.31
C VAL A 75 3.25 1.18 10.63
N SER A 76 3.18 -0.15 10.54
CA SER A 76 4.16 -0.94 9.81
C SER A 76 4.25 -0.54 8.33
N LEU A 77 3.10 -0.41 7.64
CA LEU A 77 3.06 0.02 6.24
C LEU A 77 3.62 1.43 6.03
N LYS A 78 3.31 2.39 6.92
CA LYS A 78 3.83 3.76 6.84
C LYS A 78 5.34 3.80 7.00
N LEU A 79 5.89 3.04 7.96
CA LEU A 79 7.33 2.91 8.14
C LEU A 79 8.03 2.30 6.92
N ILE A 80 7.42 1.30 6.28
CA ILE A 80 7.92 0.69 5.04
C ILE A 80 7.88 1.71 3.89
N LYS A 81 6.76 2.43 3.74
CA LYS A 81 6.57 3.46 2.71
C LYS A 81 7.66 4.53 2.79
N ASP A 82 7.95 5.00 4.00
CA ASP A 82 8.94 6.04 4.28
C ASP A 82 10.38 5.63 3.92
N GLY A 83 10.62 4.34 3.65
CA GLY A 83 11.88 3.87 3.08
C GLY A 83 13.04 3.76 4.01
N LEU A 84 12.78 3.78 5.31
CA LEU A 84 13.80 3.57 6.33
C LEU A 84 14.37 2.14 6.28
N LEU A 85 13.66 1.21 5.62
CA LEU A 85 14.04 -0.19 5.49
C LEU A 85 13.76 -0.71 4.08
N ASP A 86 14.67 -1.54 3.57
CA ASP A 86 14.48 -2.30 2.33
C ASP A 86 14.13 -3.76 2.66
N LEU A 87 12.94 -4.19 2.24
CA LEU A 87 12.40 -5.53 2.49
C LEU A 87 12.22 -6.33 1.19
N SER A 88 12.77 -5.85 0.08
CA SER A 88 12.67 -6.44 -1.26
C SER A 88 13.16 -7.89 -1.39
N SER A 89 14.06 -8.30 -0.48
CA SER A 89 14.65 -9.63 -0.47
C SER A 89 13.77 -10.68 0.22
N SER A 90 12.78 -10.29 1.02
CA SER A 90 11.98 -11.20 1.82
C SER A 90 10.65 -11.56 1.15
N ASP A 91 10.54 -12.80 0.68
CA ASP A 91 9.30 -13.33 0.08
C ASP A 91 8.12 -13.26 1.05
N LEU A 92 8.36 -13.50 2.35
CA LEU A 92 7.32 -13.41 3.37
C LEU A 92 6.74 -11.98 3.49
N TYR A 93 7.58 -10.95 3.43
CA TYR A 93 7.11 -9.56 3.43
C TYR A 93 6.35 -9.22 2.17
N LEU A 94 6.86 -9.63 1.00
CA LEU A 94 6.17 -9.39 -0.26
C LEU A 94 4.82 -10.11 -0.31
N GLU A 95 4.75 -11.35 0.18
CA GLU A 95 3.51 -12.10 0.30
C GLU A 95 2.50 -11.37 1.18
N LYS A 96 2.91 -10.90 2.36
CA LYS A 96 2.03 -10.13 3.25
C LYS A 96 1.59 -8.82 2.64
N LEU A 97 2.48 -8.13 1.94
CA LEU A 97 2.16 -6.87 1.28
C LEU A 97 1.15 -7.07 0.14
N ILE A 98 1.31 -8.12 -0.67
CA ILE A 98 0.35 -8.49 -1.73
C ILE A 98 -0.99 -8.84 -1.12
N ASN A 99 -1.02 -9.69 -0.08
CA ASN A 99 -2.26 -10.04 0.60
C ASN A 99 -2.99 -8.79 1.12
N ILE A 100 -2.30 -7.90 1.82
CA ILE A 100 -2.89 -6.64 2.33
C ILE A 100 -3.39 -5.74 1.19
N SER A 101 -2.70 -5.73 0.05
CA SER A 101 -3.12 -4.96 -1.13
C SER A 101 -4.44 -5.43 -1.77
N ILE A 102 -4.88 -6.63 -1.42
CA ILE A 102 -6.11 -7.26 -1.92
C ILE A 102 -7.18 -7.28 -0.81
N ILE A 103 -6.85 -7.80 0.38
CA ILE A 103 -7.84 -8.07 1.45
C ILE A 103 -7.70 -7.17 2.70
N GLY A 104 -6.81 -6.18 2.68
CA GLY A 104 -6.72 -5.17 3.76
C GLY A 104 -7.95 -4.27 3.82
N ASN A 105 -8.02 -3.36 4.78
CA ASN A 105 -8.99 -2.25 4.68
C ASN A 105 -8.58 -1.23 3.60
N ASP A 106 -9.46 -0.30 3.24
CA ASP A 106 -9.22 0.65 2.12
C ASP A 106 -7.90 1.42 2.24
N GLU A 107 -7.54 1.88 3.44
CA GLU A 107 -6.31 2.61 3.69
C GLU A 107 -5.08 1.69 3.55
N GLU A 108 -5.15 0.48 4.10
CA GLU A 108 -4.10 -0.53 3.98
C GLU A 108 -3.88 -0.97 2.53
N LYS A 109 -4.96 -1.15 1.74
CA LYS A 109 -4.89 -1.47 0.31
C LYS A 109 -4.16 -0.36 -0.45
N ILE A 110 -4.53 0.90 -0.22
CA ILE A 110 -3.89 2.05 -0.88
C ILE A 110 -2.40 2.13 -0.51
N LEU A 111 -2.07 2.02 0.78
CA LEU A 111 -0.69 2.09 1.25
C LEU A 111 0.17 0.97 0.67
N SER A 112 -0.29 -0.28 0.75
CA SER A 112 0.44 -1.44 0.25
C SER A 112 0.66 -1.39 -1.27
N ARG A 113 -0.37 -1.03 -2.04
CA ARG A 113 -0.24 -0.83 -3.50
C ARG A 113 0.78 0.26 -3.82
N ASN A 114 0.75 1.39 -3.12
CA ASN A 114 1.72 2.47 -3.31
C ASN A 114 3.15 2.02 -3.01
N ILE A 115 3.37 1.24 -1.95
CA ILE A 115 4.70 0.66 -1.65
C ILE A 115 5.15 -0.25 -2.80
N ILE A 116 4.30 -1.17 -3.24
CA ILE A 116 4.61 -2.11 -4.33
C ILE A 116 5.02 -1.38 -5.61
N ILE A 117 4.24 -0.37 -6.02
CA ILE A 117 4.49 0.40 -7.25
C ILE A 117 5.77 1.24 -7.11
N SER A 118 5.88 2.04 -6.04
CA SER A 118 6.98 3.00 -5.88
C SER A 118 8.35 2.32 -5.75
N ARG A 119 8.37 1.08 -5.26
CA ARG A 119 9.59 0.32 -5.04
C ARG A 119 9.94 -0.66 -6.14
N GLY A 120 8.98 -1.04 -6.98
CA GLY A 120 9.20 -2.02 -8.05
C GLY A 120 9.59 -3.42 -7.55
N TRP A 121 9.29 -3.76 -6.29
CA TRP A 121 9.75 -4.99 -5.65
C TRP A 121 9.24 -6.29 -6.29
N LEU A 122 8.19 -6.21 -7.12
CA LEU A 122 7.60 -7.37 -7.78
C LEU A 122 8.11 -7.62 -9.21
N LEU A 123 8.97 -6.76 -9.76
CA LEU A 123 9.38 -6.81 -11.18
C LEU A 123 10.04 -8.14 -11.59
N ALA A 124 10.70 -8.84 -10.67
CA ALA A 124 11.38 -10.11 -10.92
C ALA A 124 10.78 -11.29 -10.13
N ARG A 125 9.58 -11.12 -9.56
CA ARG A 125 8.95 -12.08 -8.63
C ARG A 125 7.67 -12.69 -9.22
N HIS A 126 7.69 -13.04 -10.51
CA HIS A 126 6.47 -13.49 -11.21
C HIS A 126 5.84 -14.74 -10.58
N GLU A 127 6.65 -15.75 -10.26
CA GLU A 127 6.18 -17.01 -9.65
C GLU A 127 5.49 -16.75 -8.29
N LEU A 128 6.11 -15.93 -7.43
CA LEU A 128 5.53 -15.55 -6.14
C LEU A 128 4.15 -14.89 -6.30
N VAL A 129 4.02 -13.96 -7.25
CA VAL A 129 2.74 -13.30 -7.51
C VAL A 129 1.70 -14.30 -8.03
N GLU A 130 2.09 -15.18 -8.96
CA GLU A 130 1.20 -16.20 -9.52
C GLU A 130 0.70 -17.19 -8.47
N ASP A 131 1.58 -17.64 -7.57
CA ASP A 131 1.25 -18.54 -6.47
C ASP A 131 0.23 -17.92 -5.50
N ILE A 132 0.44 -16.66 -5.13
CA ILE A 132 -0.46 -15.93 -4.22
C ILE A 132 -1.83 -15.73 -4.87
N ILE A 133 -1.87 -15.28 -6.13
CA ILE A 133 -3.14 -15.06 -6.85
C ILE A 133 -3.89 -16.38 -7.04
N SER A 134 -3.18 -17.46 -7.37
CA SER A 134 -3.76 -18.79 -7.47
C SER A 134 -4.33 -19.27 -6.12
N SER A 135 -3.70 -18.91 -5.00
CA SER A 135 -4.21 -19.20 -3.66
C SER A 135 -5.55 -18.51 -3.40
N PHE A 136 -5.70 -17.24 -3.81
CA PHE A 136 -6.98 -16.53 -3.70
C PHE A 136 -8.10 -17.22 -4.49
N TYR A 137 -7.82 -17.65 -5.73
CA TYR A 137 -8.82 -18.32 -6.57
C TYR A 137 -9.30 -19.66 -5.99
N LYS A 138 -8.45 -20.39 -5.26
CA LYS A 138 -8.83 -21.65 -4.61
C LYS A 138 -9.87 -21.49 -3.50
N ASN A 139 -9.95 -20.31 -2.89
CA ASN A 139 -10.87 -20.05 -1.77
C ASN A 139 -12.28 -19.61 -2.21
N GLY A 140 -12.53 -19.57 -3.52
CA GLY A 140 -13.74 -18.97 -4.10
C GLY A 140 -13.61 -17.46 -4.25
N LEU A 141 -14.34 -16.91 -5.22
CA LEU A 141 -14.32 -15.49 -5.55
C LEU A 141 -15.72 -14.90 -5.36
N ASP A 142 -15.85 -14.01 -4.38
CA ASP A 142 -16.96 -13.07 -4.35
C ASP A 142 -16.65 -11.83 -5.20
N TYR A 143 -17.65 -10.97 -5.39
CA TYR A 143 -17.53 -9.74 -6.16
C TYR A 143 -16.39 -8.83 -5.67
N TYR A 144 -16.25 -8.64 -4.35
CA TYR A 144 -15.27 -7.72 -3.79
C TYR A 144 -13.85 -8.25 -3.96
N LEU A 145 -13.64 -9.53 -3.66
CA LEU A 145 -12.35 -10.17 -3.86
C LEU A 145 -11.94 -10.21 -5.33
N TYR A 146 -12.90 -10.47 -6.23
CA TYR A 146 -12.66 -10.36 -7.67
C TYR A 146 -12.20 -8.95 -8.04
N LYS A 147 -12.94 -7.91 -7.63
CA LYS A 147 -12.59 -6.51 -7.87
C LYS A 147 -11.21 -6.15 -7.35
N ASP A 148 -10.90 -6.52 -6.11
CA ASP A 148 -9.63 -6.18 -5.46
C ASP A 148 -8.43 -6.87 -6.12
N ILE A 149 -8.58 -8.12 -6.57
CA ILE A 149 -7.55 -8.82 -7.36
C ILE A 149 -7.34 -8.12 -8.70
N GLY A 150 -8.41 -7.79 -9.41
CA GLY A 150 -8.34 -7.08 -10.69
C GLY A 150 -7.63 -5.73 -10.58
N GLU A 151 -7.97 -4.94 -9.56
CA GLU A 151 -7.30 -3.66 -9.25
C GLU A 151 -5.82 -3.85 -8.96
N PHE A 152 -5.47 -4.84 -8.13
CA PHE A 152 -4.08 -5.16 -7.82
C PHE A 152 -3.28 -5.52 -9.09
N LEU A 153 -3.80 -6.44 -9.90
CA LEU A 153 -3.15 -6.91 -11.13
C LEU A 153 -2.96 -5.78 -12.15
N TYR A 154 -3.95 -4.91 -12.27
CA TYR A 154 -3.87 -3.71 -13.10
C TYR A 154 -2.80 -2.74 -12.60
N VAL A 155 -2.75 -2.51 -11.28
CA VAL A 155 -1.76 -1.64 -10.62
C VAL A 155 -0.32 -2.11 -10.87
N ILE A 156 -0.06 -3.41 -10.74
CA ILE A 156 1.28 -3.98 -10.97
C ILE A 156 1.59 -4.20 -12.44
N ARG A 157 0.66 -3.86 -13.35
CA ARG A 157 0.78 -4.02 -14.81
C ARG A 157 1.09 -5.46 -15.24
N ASN A 158 0.55 -6.44 -14.53
CA ASN A 158 0.71 -7.85 -14.89
C ASN A 158 -0.39 -8.28 -15.87
N ASN A 159 -0.19 -7.99 -17.15
CA ASN A 159 -1.18 -8.25 -18.20
C ASN A 159 -1.53 -9.73 -18.35
N THR A 160 -0.57 -10.63 -18.12
CA THR A 160 -0.81 -12.08 -18.21
C THR A 160 -1.83 -12.53 -17.17
N LEU A 161 -1.59 -12.23 -15.89
CA LEU A 161 -2.52 -12.58 -14.83
C LEU A 161 -3.83 -11.80 -14.94
N LEU A 162 -3.79 -10.54 -15.36
CA LEU A 162 -5.00 -9.75 -15.54
C LEU A 162 -5.89 -10.32 -16.66
N ASN A 163 -5.32 -10.80 -17.77
CA ASN A 163 -6.07 -11.50 -18.81
C ASN A 163 -6.68 -12.81 -18.31
N MET A 164 -5.94 -13.58 -17.50
CA MET A 164 -6.47 -14.80 -16.87
C MET A 164 -7.63 -14.46 -15.93
N HIS A 165 -7.47 -13.41 -15.12
CA HIS A 165 -8.49 -12.94 -14.18
C HIS A 165 -9.78 -12.50 -14.90
N VAL A 166 -9.67 -11.71 -15.96
CA VAL A 166 -10.80 -11.32 -16.82
C VAL A 166 -11.48 -12.54 -17.43
N THR A 167 -10.70 -13.52 -17.91
CA THR A 167 -11.25 -14.76 -18.46
C THR A 167 -12.06 -15.52 -17.42
N LEU A 168 -11.59 -15.60 -16.18
CA LEU A 168 -12.33 -16.20 -15.07
C LEU A 168 -13.64 -15.46 -14.81
N GLY A 169 -13.63 -14.12 -14.80
CA GLY A 169 -14.81 -13.31 -14.54
C GLY A 169 -15.90 -13.43 -15.62
N ILE A 170 -15.52 -13.49 -16.90
CA ILE A 170 -16.47 -13.66 -18.03
C ILE A 170 -17.24 -14.98 -17.95
N HIS A 171 -16.63 -16.03 -17.40
CA HIS A 171 -17.25 -17.34 -17.24
C HIS A 171 -17.92 -17.53 -15.86
N SER A 172 -18.01 -16.46 -15.04
CA SER A 172 -18.68 -16.51 -13.75
C SER A 172 -20.18 -16.70 -13.90
N GLN A 173 -20.80 -17.33 -12.90
CA GLN A 173 -22.25 -17.39 -12.77
C GLN A 173 -22.83 -16.11 -12.14
N ASP A 174 -21.97 -15.29 -11.53
CA ASP A 174 -22.33 -14.00 -10.95
C ASP A 174 -22.30 -12.91 -12.03
N LYS A 175 -23.46 -12.27 -12.26
CA LYS A 175 -23.62 -11.24 -13.29
C LYS A 175 -22.81 -9.99 -13.01
N ASP A 176 -22.64 -9.63 -11.74
CA ASP A 176 -21.90 -8.42 -11.35
C ASP A 176 -20.40 -8.61 -11.61
N ILE A 177 -19.89 -9.83 -11.39
CA ILE A 177 -18.53 -10.21 -11.78
C ILE A 177 -18.36 -10.20 -13.31
N VAL A 178 -19.35 -10.69 -14.06
CA VAL A 178 -19.31 -10.68 -15.54
C VAL A 178 -19.27 -9.25 -16.09
N GLU A 179 -20.07 -8.34 -15.53
CA GLU A 179 -20.07 -6.92 -15.91
C GLU A 179 -18.69 -6.30 -15.67
N LEU A 180 -18.14 -6.44 -14.46
CA LEU A 180 -16.83 -5.92 -14.10
C LEU A 180 -15.70 -6.52 -14.95
N ALA A 181 -15.78 -7.81 -15.31
CA ALA A 181 -14.83 -8.44 -16.22
C ALA A 181 -14.84 -7.81 -17.61
N ASN A 182 -16.01 -7.46 -18.13
CA ASN A 182 -16.15 -6.78 -19.42
C ASN A 182 -15.58 -5.35 -19.38
N GLU A 183 -15.79 -4.61 -18.29
CA GLU A 183 -15.18 -3.29 -18.10
C GLU A 183 -13.64 -3.36 -18.08
N LEU A 184 -13.08 -4.30 -17.30
CA LEU A 184 -11.64 -4.55 -17.27
C LEU A 184 -11.09 -4.92 -18.65
N LYS A 185 -11.81 -5.75 -19.41
CA LYS A 185 -11.45 -6.13 -20.78
C LYS A 185 -11.41 -4.91 -21.71
N MET A 186 -12.38 -4.01 -21.63
CA MET A 186 -12.37 -2.79 -22.45
C MET A 186 -11.17 -1.90 -22.12
N ASN A 187 -10.82 -1.76 -20.84
CA ASN A 187 -9.66 -0.99 -20.39
C ASN A 187 -8.32 -1.58 -20.86
N LEU A 188 -8.26 -2.89 -21.11
CA LEU A 188 -7.08 -3.55 -21.70
C LEU A 188 -6.93 -3.29 -23.20
N VAL A 189 -8.03 -3.16 -23.94
CA VAL A 189 -8.04 -2.96 -25.41
C VAL A 189 -7.89 -1.48 -25.79
N GLY A 190 -8.25 -0.56 -24.90
CA GLY A 190 -8.15 0.89 -25.12
C GLY A 190 -6.75 1.50 -24.92
N ARG A 191 -5.69 0.69 -24.82
CA ARG A 191 -4.28 1.11 -24.70
C ARG A 191 -3.46 0.55 -25.86
#